data_AF-A0A836ULA9-F1
#
_entry.id   AF-A0A836ULA9-F1
#
_cell.length_a   1.000
_cell.length_b   1.000
_cell.length_c   1.000
_cell.angle_alpha   90.00
_cell.angle_beta   90.00
_cell.angle_gamma   90.00
#
_symmetry.space_group_name_H-M   'P 1'
#
loop_
_entity.id
_entity.type
_entity.pdbx_description
1 polymer ?
#
loop_
_entity_poly.entity_id
_entity_poly.type
_entity_poly.pdbx_seq_one_letter_code
_entity_poly.pdbx_strand_id
1 'polypeptide(L)'
;MPAGAEGLRVDPLFTGSRSNPHATASFCGLTLQTFTPGHMARALFEGMAVQLADAYREAVALGAGERSRLVGSGNGLKLNALLREALAAEFGMPVAVGLQEEEAAVGAALCAAVADGAYASIAEASAEFIGSRAEARD
;
A
#
# COMPACT_ATOMS: atom_id res chain seq x y z
N MET A 1 -1.56 18.79 5.78
CA MET A 1 -1.06 18.38 7.10
C MET A 1 0.35 17.86 6.93
N PRO A 2 1.34 18.43 7.63
CA PRO A 2 2.73 17.97 7.57
C PRO A 2 2.90 16.58 8.19
N ALA A 3 4.08 15.98 7.98
CA ALA A 3 4.46 14.71 8.55
C ALA A 3 4.55 14.74 10.09
N GLY A 4 4.27 13.59 10.69
CA GLY A 4 4.35 13.35 12.14
C GLY A 4 3.11 13.74 12.93
N ALA A 5 2.05 14.23 12.27
CA ALA A 5 0.76 14.60 12.85
C ALA A 5 0.85 15.34 14.21
N GLU A 6 1.88 16.16 14.38
CA GLU A 6 2.19 16.90 15.61
C GLU A 6 2.17 16.02 16.89
N GLY A 7 2.63 14.77 16.75
CA GLY A 7 2.74 13.82 17.85
C GLY A 7 1.49 12.96 18.09
N LEU A 8 0.39 13.20 17.38
CA LEU A 8 -0.77 12.32 17.38
C LEU A 8 -0.41 10.99 16.69
N ARG A 9 -0.59 9.89 17.40
CA ARG A 9 -0.40 8.53 16.86
C ARG A 9 -1.70 7.75 16.92
N VAL A 10 -1.84 6.79 16.02
CA VAL A 10 -2.94 5.83 16.06
C VAL A 10 -2.42 4.42 15.90
N ASP A 11 -3.06 3.50 16.61
CA ASP A 11 -3.08 2.08 16.25
C ASP A 11 -4.38 1.79 15.48
N PRO A 12 -4.33 1.54 14.15
CA PRO A 12 -5.52 1.51 13.29
C PRO A 12 -6.27 0.17 13.30
N LEU A 13 -6.28 -0.56 14.43
CA LEU A 13 -6.90 -1.88 14.57
C LEU A 13 -8.42 -1.81 14.77
N PHE A 14 -9.12 -1.03 13.93
CA PHE A 14 -10.58 -0.84 14.02
C PHE A 14 -11.37 -2.15 13.92
N THR A 15 -10.81 -3.16 13.27
CA THR A 15 -11.40 -4.48 13.06
C THR A 15 -10.51 -5.60 13.60
N GLY A 16 -9.68 -5.30 14.60
CA GLY A 16 -8.68 -6.23 15.11
C GLY A 16 -7.49 -6.46 14.17
N SER A 17 -6.64 -7.42 14.52
CA SER A 17 -5.50 -7.89 13.73
C SER A 17 -5.57 -9.41 13.50
N ARG A 18 -4.68 -9.94 12.66
CA ARG A 18 -4.59 -11.40 12.44
C ARG A 18 -4.18 -12.17 13.71
N SER A 19 -3.36 -11.56 14.56
CA SER A 19 -2.89 -12.15 15.81
C SER A 19 -3.83 -11.88 17.00
N ASN A 20 -4.57 -10.78 16.95
CA ASN A 20 -5.55 -10.41 17.97
C ASN A 20 -6.84 -9.87 17.31
N PRO A 21 -7.83 -10.73 17.02
CA PRO A 21 -9.10 -10.33 16.42
C PRO A 21 -9.94 -9.37 17.28
N HIS A 22 -9.66 -9.30 18.59
CA HIS A 22 -10.39 -8.44 19.53
C HIS A 22 -9.66 -7.13 19.83
N ALA A 23 -8.51 -6.87 19.20
CA ALA A 23 -7.85 -5.58 19.32
C ALA A 23 -8.78 -4.45 18.84
N THR A 24 -8.64 -3.29 19.46
CA THR A 24 -9.39 -2.08 19.12
C THR A 24 -8.43 -0.97 18.72
N ALA A 25 -8.91 -0.06 17.88
CA ALA A 25 -8.12 1.11 17.52
C ALA A 25 -7.92 2.03 18.74
N SER A 26 -6.77 2.69 18.79
CA SER A 26 -6.46 3.68 19.84
C SER A 26 -5.75 4.89 19.26
N PHE A 27 -6.10 6.08 19.75
CA PHE A 27 -5.39 7.33 19.44
C PHE A 27 -4.65 7.80 20.70
N CYS A 28 -3.38 8.18 20.55
CA CYS A 28 -2.54 8.67 21.63
C CYS A 28 -1.93 10.03 21.26
N GLY A 29 -1.90 10.97 22.20
CA GLY A 29 -1.41 12.34 21.93
C GLY A 29 -2.49 13.31 21.46
N LEU A 30 -3.76 13.06 21.80
CA LEU A 30 -4.84 14.00 21.57
C LEU A 30 -4.71 15.24 22.47
N THR A 31 -4.82 16.41 21.86
CA THR A 31 -4.83 17.73 22.50
C THR A 31 -5.93 18.57 21.83
N LEU A 32 -6.20 19.78 22.34
CA LEU A 32 -7.12 20.70 21.69
C LEU A 32 -6.67 21.08 20.26
N GLN A 33 -5.37 21.07 20.00
CA GLN A 33 -4.76 21.42 18.72
C GLN A 33 -4.76 20.23 17.75
N THR A 34 -4.50 19.01 18.25
CA THR A 34 -4.38 17.81 17.42
C THR A 34 -5.70 17.07 17.22
N PHE A 35 -6.76 17.41 17.94
CA PHE A 35 -8.09 16.84 17.71
C PHE A 35 -8.83 17.52 16.55
N THR A 36 -8.32 17.31 15.34
CA THR A 36 -8.90 17.83 14.09
C THR A 36 -8.95 16.73 13.03
N PRO A 37 -9.88 16.77 12.05
CA PRO A 37 -9.93 15.78 10.99
C PRO A 37 -8.61 15.62 10.22
N GLY A 38 -7.88 16.72 10.01
CA GLY A 38 -6.60 16.69 9.32
C GLY A 38 -5.53 15.91 10.09
N HIS A 39 -5.37 16.20 11.39
CA HIS A 39 -4.43 15.49 12.25
C HIS A 39 -4.80 14.01 12.37
N MET A 40 -6.07 13.70 12.60
CA MET A 40 -6.54 12.32 12.73
C MET A 40 -6.33 11.51 11.44
N ALA A 41 -6.60 12.10 10.27
CA ALA A 41 -6.35 11.45 8.98
C ALA A 41 -4.86 11.23 8.72
N ARG A 42 -4.01 12.23 9.03
CA ARG A 42 -2.55 12.06 8.88
C ARG A 42 -2.02 10.97 9.80
N ALA A 43 -2.39 11.01 11.08
CA ALA A 43 -2.02 9.98 12.05
C ALA A 43 -2.49 8.59 11.60
N LEU A 44 -3.69 8.48 11.01
CA LEU A 44 -4.19 7.23 10.42
C LEU A 44 -3.31 6.69 9.31
N PHE A 45 -2.93 7.51 8.34
CA PHE A 45 -2.08 7.05 7.25
C PHE A 45 -0.68 6.66 7.73
N GLU A 46 -0.12 7.38 8.70
CA GLU A 46 1.17 7.05 9.33
C GLU A 46 1.07 5.76 10.16
N GLY A 47 0.03 5.58 10.97
CA GLY A 47 -0.20 4.34 11.71
C GLY A 47 -0.42 3.12 10.82
N MET A 48 -1.10 3.29 9.68
CA MET A 48 -1.21 2.25 8.66
C MET A 48 0.16 1.88 8.07
N ALA A 49 1.00 2.89 7.78
CA ALA A 49 2.33 2.66 7.24
C ALA A 49 3.21 1.88 8.23
N VAL A 50 3.20 2.24 9.51
CA VAL A 50 3.92 1.53 10.58
C VAL A 50 3.50 0.06 10.65
N GLN A 51 2.19 -0.21 10.74
CA GLN A 51 1.67 -1.59 10.81
C GLN A 51 2.07 -2.45 9.60
N LEU A 52 2.04 -1.87 8.40
CA LEU A 52 2.46 -2.56 7.18
C LEU A 52 3.96 -2.82 7.16
N ALA A 53 4.77 -1.86 7.62
CA ALA A 53 6.22 -1.99 7.66
C ALA A 53 6.67 -3.02 8.71
N ASP A 54 6.01 -3.07 9.86
CA ASP A 54 6.25 -4.10 10.88
C ASP A 54 5.96 -5.49 10.32
N ALA A 55 4.83 -5.68 9.65
CA ALA A 55 4.49 -6.95 9.01
C ALA A 55 5.51 -7.35 7.92
N TYR A 56 6.03 -6.37 7.17
CA TYR A 56 7.10 -6.61 6.19
C TYR A 56 8.42 -7.01 6.86
N ARG A 57 8.85 -6.30 7.91
CA ARG A 57 10.06 -6.62 8.68
C ARG A 57 9.98 -8.01 9.30
N GLU A 58 8.81 -8.38 9.83
CA GLU A 58 8.55 -9.73 10.34
C GLU A 58 8.68 -10.78 9.23
N ALA A 59 8.08 -10.55 8.06
CA ALA A 59 8.20 -11.47 6.93
C ALA A 59 9.66 -11.65 6.49
N VAL A 60 10.45 -10.58 6.45
CA VAL A 60 11.89 -10.65 6.14
C VAL A 60 12.64 -11.45 7.18
N ALA A 61 12.36 -11.24 8.47
CA ALA A 61 12.97 -12.03 9.55
C ALA A 61 12.63 -13.53 9.47
N LEU A 62 11.47 -13.87 8.90
CA LEU A 62 11.04 -15.25 8.64
C LEU A 62 11.59 -15.85 7.33
N GLY A 63 12.45 -15.12 6.61
CA GLY A 63 13.14 -15.60 5.41
C GLY A 63 12.56 -15.08 4.10
N ALA A 64 11.62 -14.14 4.12
CA ALA A 64 11.29 -13.39 2.91
C ALA A 64 12.50 -12.54 2.48
N GLY A 65 12.81 -12.53 1.18
CA GLY A 65 13.86 -11.67 0.65
C GLY A 65 13.50 -10.17 0.76
N GLU A 66 14.52 -9.34 1.03
CA GLU A 66 14.37 -7.89 1.03
C GLU A 66 13.95 -7.35 -0.33
N ARG A 67 13.24 -6.22 -0.31
CA ARG A 67 12.74 -5.50 -1.48
C ARG A 67 13.30 -4.08 -1.48
N SER A 68 13.48 -3.54 -2.68
CA SER A 68 13.98 -2.18 -2.89
C SER A 68 12.87 -1.18 -3.25
N ARG A 69 11.64 -1.64 -3.42
CA ARG A 69 10.49 -0.83 -3.82
C ARG A 69 9.19 -1.44 -3.33
N LEU A 70 8.20 -0.58 -3.12
CA LEU A 70 6.81 -0.99 -2.91
C LEU A 70 6.04 -0.90 -4.23
N VAL A 71 5.15 -1.86 -4.45
CA VAL A 71 4.18 -1.83 -5.55
C VAL A 71 2.81 -1.97 -4.91
N GLY A 72 1.92 -1.05 -5.23
CA GLY A 72 0.54 -1.11 -4.73
C GLY A 72 -0.48 -0.74 -5.79
N SER A 73 -1.72 -1.12 -5.52
CA SER A 73 -2.88 -0.95 -6.39
C SER A 73 -4.06 -0.37 -5.62
N GLY A 74 -5.10 0.01 -6.36
CA GLY A 74 -6.37 0.47 -5.80
C GLY A 74 -6.41 1.95 -5.42
N ASN A 75 -7.63 2.49 -5.40
CA ASN A 75 -7.87 3.93 -5.24
C ASN A 75 -7.41 4.49 -3.89
N GLY A 76 -7.43 3.67 -2.84
CA GLY A 76 -6.91 4.06 -1.53
C GLY A 76 -5.45 4.49 -1.58
N LEU A 77 -4.63 3.88 -2.45
CA LEU A 77 -3.24 4.25 -2.64
C LEU A 77 -3.04 5.21 -3.83
N LYS A 78 -3.76 5.04 -4.95
CA LYS A 78 -3.64 5.89 -6.16
C LYS A 78 -4.10 7.33 -5.93
N LEU A 79 -5.20 7.52 -5.19
CA LEU A 79 -5.78 8.85 -5.00
C LEU A 79 -5.28 9.54 -3.72
N ASN A 80 -4.51 8.84 -2.88
CA ASN A 80 -4.06 9.35 -1.60
C ASN A 80 -2.54 9.59 -1.58
N ALA A 81 -2.12 10.81 -1.91
CA ALA A 81 -0.72 11.19 -1.89
C ALA A 81 -0.08 11.13 -0.49
N LEU A 82 -0.85 11.44 0.56
CA LEU A 82 -0.36 11.44 1.94
C LEU A 82 -0.07 10.02 2.44
N LEU A 83 -0.91 9.05 2.07
CA LEU A 83 -0.63 7.64 2.38
C LEU A 83 0.62 7.14 1.65
N ARG A 84 0.81 7.52 0.37
CA ARG A 84 2.04 7.16 -0.36
C ARG A 84 3.29 7.77 0.28
N GLU A 85 3.20 9.02 0.73
CA GLU A 85 4.28 9.70 1.45
C GLU A 85 4.62 8.97 2.76
N ALA A 86 3.60 8.64 3.57
CA ALA A 86 3.78 7.91 4.82
C ALA A 86 4.40 6.53 4.61
N LEU A 87 3.95 5.78 3.60
CA LEU A 87 4.52 4.48 3.24
C LEU A 87 5.98 4.62 2.77
N ALA A 88 6.28 5.58 1.91
CA ALA A 88 7.64 5.79 1.44
C ALA A 88 8.60 6.17 2.58
N ALA A 89 8.13 7.02 3.50
CA ALA A 89 8.90 7.44 4.67
C ALA A 89 9.17 6.27 5.63
N GLU A 90 8.13 5.49 5.97
CA GLU A 90 8.25 4.39 6.94
C GLU A 90 9.05 3.20 6.39
N PHE A 91 8.87 2.86 5.11
CA PHE A 91 9.61 1.74 4.50
C PHE A 91 11.01 2.13 4.02
N GLY A 92 11.30 3.42 3.84
CA GLY A 92 12.52 3.87 3.16
C GLY A 92 12.60 3.42 1.70
N MET A 93 11.45 3.17 1.06
CA MET A 93 11.35 2.61 -0.29
C MET A 93 10.45 3.46 -1.19
N PRO A 94 10.77 3.61 -2.49
CA PRO A 94 9.86 4.23 -3.43
C PRO A 94 8.57 3.42 -3.58
N VAL A 95 7.43 4.11 -3.57
CA VAL A 95 6.10 3.54 -3.82
C VAL A 95 5.74 3.71 -5.29
N ALA A 96 5.51 2.60 -5.98
CA ALA A 96 4.99 2.60 -7.34
C ALA A 96 3.52 2.15 -7.36
N VAL A 97 2.72 2.83 -8.17
CA VAL A 97 1.30 2.49 -8.40
C VAL A 97 1.10 2.08 -9.86
N GLY A 98 0.25 1.07 -10.07
CA GLY A 98 -0.08 0.59 -11.41
C GLY A 98 -0.76 1.67 -12.26
N LEU A 99 -0.48 1.67 -13.56
CA LEU A 99 -1.11 2.58 -14.53
C LEU A 99 -2.55 2.17 -14.90
N GLN A 100 -2.91 0.90 -14.66
CA GLN A 100 -4.22 0.38 -15.03
C GLN A 100 -5.27 0.81 -14.01
N GLU A 101 -6.48 1.14 -14.47
CA GLU A 101 -7.59 1.49 -13.59
C GLU A 101 -8.06 0.28 -12.77
N GLU A 102 -8.14 -0.89 -13.42
CA GLU A 102 -8.65 -2.15 -12.86
C GLU A 102 -7.56 -3.24 -12.80
N GLU A 103 -6.60 -3.12 -11.88
CA GLU A 103 -5.46 -4.05 -11.82
C GLU A 103 -5.84 -5.51 -11.56
N ALA A 104 -6.88 -5.75 -10.76
CA ALA A 104 -7.33 -7.10 -10.45
C ALA A 104 -7.93 -7.80 -11.69
N ALA A 105 -8.74 -7.08 -12.47
CA ALA A 105 -9.32 -7.59 -13.71
C ALA A 105 -8.24 -7.88 -14.75
N VAL A 106 -7.25 -6.99 -14.88
CA VAL A 106 -6.08 -7.21 -15.73
C VAL A 106 -5.34 -8.48 -15.30
N GLY A 107 -5.05 -8.65 -14.01
CA GLY A 107 -4.41 -9.86 -13.50
C GLY A 107 -5.17 -11.14 -13.84
N ALA A 108 -6.50 -11.13 -13.69
CA ALA A 108 -7.35 -12.26 -14.06
C ALA A 108 -7.29 -12.57 -15.57
N ALA A 109 -7.33 -11.56 -16.43
CA ALA A 109 -7.22 -11.71 -17.88
C ALA A 109 -5.86 -12.29 -18.29
N LEU A 110 -4.76 -11.83 -17.68
CA LEU A 110 -3.42 -12.37 -17.93
C LEU A 110 -3.33 -13.86 -17.54
N CYS A 111 -3.87 -14.23 -16.38
CA CYS A 111 -3.94 -15.63 -15.97
C CYS A 111 -4.75 -16.49 -16.96
N ALA A 112 -5.89 -15.99 -17.44
CA ALA A 112 -6.72 -16.69 -18.42
C ALA A 112 -6.00 -16.87 -19.77
N ALA A 113 -5.29 -15.84 -20.24
CA ALA A 113 -4.55 -15.90 -21.50
C ALA A 113 -3.40 -16.91 -21.46
N VAL A 114 -2.73 -17.05 -20.31
CA VAL A 114 -1.72 -18.10 -20.10
C VAL A 114 -2.36 -19.49 -20.06
N ALA A 115 -3.50 -19.64 -19.37
CA ALA A 115 -4.20 -20.91 -19.27
C ALA A 115 -4.75 -21.40 -20.63
N ASP A 116 -5.14 -20.48 -21.51
CA ASP A 116 -5.60 -20.76 -22.88
C ASP A 116 -4.44 -20.99 -23.87
N GLY A 117 -3.19 -20.83 -23.43
CA GLY A 117 -2.00 -21.01 -24.26
C GLY A 117 -1.68 -19.85 -25.20
N ALA A 118 -2.37 -18.71 -25.06
CA ALA A 118 -2.06 -17.50 -25.82
C ALA A 118 -0.69 -16.90 -25.44
N TYR A 119 -0.25 -17.12 -24.19
CA TYR A 119 1.09 -16.80 -23.72
C TYR A 119 1.70 -17.98 -22.97
N ALA A 120 3.02 -18.15 -23.03
CA ALA A 120 3.73 -19.22 -22.33
C ALA A 120 3.87 -18.94 -20.82
N SER A 121 3.76 -17.68 -20.38
CA SER A 121 3.86 -17.33 -18.96
C SER A 121 3.20 -15.99 -18.61
N ILE A 122 2.92 -15.79 -17.31
CA ILE A 122 2.42 -14.51 -16.79
C ILE A 122 3.43 -13.37 -17.03
N ALA A 123 4.73 -13.68 -16.96
CA ALA A 123 5.79 -12.70 -17.19
C ALA A 123 5.76 -12.18 -18.63
N GLU A 124 5.62 -13.08 -19.60
CA GLU A 124 5.47 -12.76 -21.02
C GLU A 124 4.20 -11.93 -21.27
N ALA A 125 3.05 -12.42 -20.81
CA ALA A 125 1.76 -11.74 -20.96
C ALA A 125 1.78 -10.32 -20.35
N SER A 126 2.39 -10.18 -19.17
CA SER A 126 2.53 -8.90 -18.47
C SER A 126 3.44 -7.92 -19.22
N ALA A 127 4.58 -8.39 -19.76
CA ALA A 127 5.50 -7.54 -20.50
C ALA A 127 4.85 -6.94 -21.75
N GLU A 128 4.09 -7.74 -22.50
CA GLU A 128 3.39 -7.29 -23.70
C GLU A 128 2.22 -6.35 -23.37
N PHE A 129 1.40 -6.70 -22.38
CA PHE A 129 0.23 -5.91 -22.00
C PHE A 129 0.59 -4.57 -21.34
N ILE A 130 1.63 -4.53 -20.51
CA ILE A 130 2.08 -3.30 -19.84
C ILE A 130 2.92 -2.44 -20.80
N GLY A 131 3.77 -3.06 -21.64
CA GLY A 131 4.60 -2.36 -22.62
C GLY A 131 3.79 -1.63 -23.69
N SER A 132 2.78 -2.27 -24.26
CA SER A 132 1.92 -1.70 -25.32
C SER A 132 1.12 -0.45 -24.91
N ARG A 133 0.89 -0.25 -23.61
CA ARG A 133 0.15 0.92 -23.08
C ARG A 133 1.05 2.07 -22.63
N ALA A 134 2.35 1.87 -22.48
CA ALA A 134 3.29 2.98 -22.24
C ALA A 134 3.42 3.86 -23.49
N GLU A 135 3.32 3.26 -24.68
CA GLU A 135 3.49 3.92 -25.99
C GLU A 135 2.21 4.62 -26.49
N ALA A 136 1.02 4.23 -26.00
CA ALA A 136 -0.26 4.71 -26.50
C ALA A 136 -0.75 6.04 -25.87
N ARG A 137 0.07 6.71 -25.04
CA ARG A 137 -0.33 7.93 -24.30
C ARG A 137 0.62 9.12 -24.50
N ASP A 138 1.50 9.05 -25.50
CA ASP A 138 2.21 10.19 -26.10
C ASP A 138 1.45 10.70 -27.33
#